data_AF-A0A929UEU1-F1
#
_entry.id   AF-A0A929UEU1-F1
#
_cell.length_a   1.000
_cell.length_b   1.000
_cell.length_c   1.000
_cell.angle_alpha   90.00
_cell.angle_beta   90.00
_cell.angle_gamma   90.00
#
_symmetry.space_group_name_H-M   'P 1'
#
loop_
_entity.id
_entity.type
_entity.pdbx_description
1 polymer ?
#
loop_
_entity_poly.entity_id
_entity_poly.type
_entity_poly.pdbx_seq_one_letter_code
_entity_poly.pdbx_strand_id
1 'polypeptide(L)'
;MATEPVFLTSLGVYAVTAQDVTGEKYAQDRSYYLEGKLLKEPRLKDAFGYAWKDYFFLCINDHCYVLDGLQPMRTDNSRPYATRQYAGFYFTNIPANVMFEIETDLYFGSTNGKVYKFYSDDKNMLSYNDDGAPIKAVWETADISEDFFYKDKSYRFLSLRCMPEIASSVQVQAQRQGLWQVIKEDVSTLKYFSFQYFTFSKFTFSNNRTQKLASTKVRLKKLDHVRFRFVNDKLNEALGINDFAIEYTQSGNHKGD
;
A
#
# COMPACT_ATOMS: atom_id res chain seq x y z
N MET A 1 15.62 -7.35 12.18
CA MET A 1 15.03 -7.31 13.55
C MET A 1 15.99 -7.87 14.60
N ALA A 2 17.09 -7.17 14.89
CA ALA A 2 18.10 -7.64 15.84
C ALA A 2 17.86 -7.19 17.29
N THR A 3 16.96 -6.24 17.53
CA THR A 3 16.78 -5.58 18.84
C THR A 3 15.55 -6.02 19.62
N GLU A 4 14.54 -6.59 18.95
CA GLU A 4 13.28 -6.99 19.57
C GLU A 4 12.83 -8.35 19.00
N PRO A 5 12.84 -9.44 19.79
CA PRO A 5 12.41 -10.75 19.31
C PRO A 5 10.88 -10.78 19.19
N VAL A 6 10.42 -11.30 18.06
CA VAL A 6 9.01 -11.33 17.66
C VAL A 6 8.57 -12.78 17.44
N PHE A 7 7.36 -13.14 17.89
CA PHE A 7 6.82 -14.49 17.78
C PHE A 7 5.30 -14.48 17.59
N LEU A 8 4.78 -15.53 16.95
CA LEU A 8 3.34 -15.70 16.72
C LEU A 8 2.66 -16.35 17.93
N THR A 9 1.47 -15.87 18.26
CA THR A 9 0.56 -16.42 19.27
C THR A 9 -0.84 -16.60 18.69
N SER A 10 -1.75 -17.20 19.44
CA SER A 10 -3.17 -17.28 19.08
C SER A 10 -3.90 -15.94 19.05
N LEU A 11 -3.29 -14.87 19.59
CA LEU A 11 -3.87 -13.53 19.63
C LEU A 11 -3.26 -12.59 18.60
N GLY A 12 -2.11 -12.93 18.02
CA GLY A 12 -1.38 -12.06 17.10
C GLY A 12 0.12 -12.29 17.19
N VAL A 13 0.88 -11.40 16.57
CA VAL A 13 2.34 -11.38 16.62
C VAL A 13 2.79 -10.46 17.76
N TYR A 14 3.46 -11.05 18.74
CA TYR A 14 3.92 -10.38 19.95
C TYR A 14 5.43 -10.21 19.93
N ALA A 15 5.87 -9.18 20.62
CA ALA A 15 7.26 -8.89 20.82
C ALA A 15 7.60 -8.81 22.32
N VAL A 16 8.79 -9.28 22.69
CA VAL A 16 9.26 -9.21 24.09
C VAL A 16 9.98 -7.90 24.32
N THR A 17 9.43 -7.05 25.17
CA THR A 17 10.04 -5.77 25.56
C THR A 17 10.22 -5.64 27.07
N ALA A 18 11.33 -5.02 27.49
CA ALA A 18 11.54 -4.65 28.88
C ALA A 18 10.83 -3.32 29.18
N GLN A 19 10.18 -3.21 30.34
CA GLN A 19 9.66 -1.92 30.83
C GLN A 19 10.77 -1.18 31.58
N ASP A 20 11.00 0.09 31.23
CA ASP A 20 12.16 0.90 31.67
C ASP A 20 12.33 1.06 33.20
N VAL A 21 11.29 0.79 34.00
CA VAL A 21 11.29 1.08 35.44
C VAL A 21 11.60 -0.14 36.32
N THR A 22 11.15 -1.33 35.94
CA THR A 22 11.32 -2.58 36.72
C THR A 22 12.16 -3.64 36.01
N GLY A 23 12.49 -3.45 34.73
CA GLY A 23 13.24 -4.45 33.94
C GLY A 23 12.46 -5.73 33.65
N GLU A 24 11.18 -5.80 34.06
CA GLU A 24 10.30 -6.92 33.74
C GLU A 24 10.01 -6.95 32.25
N LYS A 25 10.15 -8.15 31.67
CA LYS A 25 9.91 -8.41 30.25
C LYS A 25 8.43 -8.75 30.07
N TYR A 26 7.73 -7.90 29.33
CA TYR A 26 6.34 -8.12 28.95
C TYR A 26 6.24 -8.40 27.46
N ALA A 27 5.30 -9.27 27.09
CA ALA A 27 4.91 -9.46 25.71
C ALA A 27 3.91 -8.36 25.32
N GLN A 28 4.24 -7.59 24.28
CA GLN A 28 3.36 -6.57 23.71
C GLN A 28 2.98 -6.97 22.29
N ASP A 29 1.73 -6.72 21.91
CA ASP A 29 1.29 -6.92 20.53
C ASP A 29 1.93 -5.88 19.59
N ARG A 30 2.39 -6.35 18.43
CA ARG A 30 3.00 -5.55 17.34
C ARG A 30 2.25 -5.66 16.01
N SER A 31 1.18 -6.45 15.95
CA SER A 31 0.45 -6.77 14.72
C SER A 31 -0.98 -6.30 14.68
N TYR A 32 -1.39 -5.43 15.61
CA TYR A 32 -2.76 -4.95 15.78
C TYR A 32 -3.53 -4.71 14.47
N TYR A 33 -2.92 -4.02 13.50
CA TYR A 33 -3.56 -3.68 12.22
C TYR A 33 -3.78 -4.89 11.27
N LEU A 34 -3.06 -5.99 11.50
CA LEU A 34 -3.11 -7.22 10.71
C LEU A 34 -3.96 -8.32 11.36
N GLU A 35 -4.18 -8.26 12.68
CA GLU A 35 -4.89 -9.28 13.47
C GLU A 35 -6.27 -9.63 12.89
N GLY A 36 -7.01 -8.65 12.39
CA GLY A 36 -8.36 -8.84 11.85
C GLY A 36 -8.44 -9.83 10.68
N LYS A 37 -7.35 -10.02 9.93
CA LYS A 37 -7.19 -11.08 8.93
C LYS A 37 -6.40 -12.27 9.46
N LEU A 38 -5.27 -12.01 10.13
CA LEU A 38 -4.36 -13.05 10.61
C LEU A 38 -5.07 -14.10 11.48
N LEU A 39 -5.96 -13.65 12.38
CA LEU A 39 -6.68 -14.53 13.30
C LEU A 39 -7.78 -15.36 12.64
N LYS A 40 -8.15 -15.02 11.40
CA LYS A 40 -9.14 -15.77 10.62
C LYS A 40 -8.49 -16.82 9.70
N GLU A 41 -7.17 -16.85 9.64
CA GLU A 41 -6.44 -17.82 8.82
C GLU A 41 -6.58 -19.24 9.40
N PRO A 42 -6.91 -20.24 8.57
CA PRO A 42 -6.94 -21.62 9.01
C PRO A 42 -5.53 -22.14 9.28
N ARG A 43 -5.37 -23.09 10.21
CA ARG A 43 -4.07 -23.75 10.49
C ARG A 43 -2.93 -22.79 10.84
N LEU A 44 -3.19 -21.84 11.74
CA LEU A 44 -2.19 -20.88 12.23
C LEU A 44 -0.87 -21.53 12.73
N LYS A 45 -0.94 -22.77 13.21
CA LYS A 45 0.21 -23.58 13.65
C LYS A 45 1.21 -23.92 12.53
N ASP A 46 0.80 -23.88 11.27
CA ASP A 46 1.64 -24.20 10.12
C ASP A 46 2.36 -22.94 9.59
N ALA A 47 2.12 -21.77 10.20
CA ALA A 47 2.79 -20.53 9.84
C ALA A 47 4.28 -20.57 10.18
N PHE A 48 5.10 -19.93 9.35
CA PHE A 48 6.50 -19.72 9.64
C PHE A 48 6.87 -18.24 9.57
N GLY A 49 7.81 -17.84 10.41
CA GLY A 49 8.38 -16.49 10.45
C GLY A 49 9.77 -16.46 9.85
N TYR A 50 10.10 -15.42 9.08
CA TYR A 50 11.45 -15.15 8.60
C TYR A 50 11.80 -13.67 8.80
N ALA A 51 12.91 -13.40 9.44
CA ALA A 51 13.43 -12.05 9.60
C ALA A 51 14.40 -11.74 8.46
N TRP A 52 14.12 -10.72 7.67
CA TRP A 52 15.00 -10.26 6.60
C TRP A 52 15.14 -8.74 6.68
N LYS A 53 16.38 -8.26 6.78
CA LYS A 53 16.69 -6.86 7.10
C LYS A 53 15.94 -6.42 8.37
N ASP A 54 15.14 -5.37 8.29
CA ASP A 54 14.31 -4.86 9.39
C ASP A 54 12.84 -5.29 9.32
N TYR A 55 12.52 -6.18 8.37
CA TYR A 55 11.19 -6.74 8.18
C TYR A 55 11.07 -8.12 8.83
N PHE A 56 9.88 -8.42 9.33
CA PHE A 56 9.48 -9.76 9.76
C PHE A 56 8.35 -10.26 8.88
N PHE A 57 8.62 -11.32 8.15
CA PHE A 57 7.68 -11.99 7.26
C PHE A 57 7.04 -13.15 8.01
N LEU A 58 5.73 -13.13 8.15
CA LEU A 58 4.94 -14.25 8.65
C LEU A 58 4.11 -14.82 7.51
N CYS A 59 4.43 -16.03 7.06
CA CYS A 59 3.78 -16.66 5.92
C CYS A 59 2.81 -17.77 6.35
N ILE A 60 1.62 -17.78 5.76
CA ILE A 60 0.56 -18.77 6.02
C ILE A 60 -0.42 -18.83 4.83
N ASN A 61 -0.79 -20.03 4.37
CA ASN A 61 -1.83 -20.28 3.35
C ASN A 61 -1.82 -19.31 2.14
N ASP A 62 -0.66 -19.08 1.52
CA ASP A 62 -0.49 -18.16 0.38
C ASP A 62 -0.60 -16.66 0.69
N HIS A 63 -0.59 -16.33 1.98
CA HIS A 63 -0.57 -14.98 2.52
C HIS A 63 0.72 -14.72 3.28
N CYS A 64 1.22 -13.49 3.18
CA CYS A 64 2.38 -13.06 3.94
C CYS A 64 2.08 -11.74 4.65
N TYR A 65 2.25 -11.75 5.96
CA TYR A 65 2.12 -10.60 6.84
C TYR A 65 3.51 -10.07 7.13
N VAL A 66 3.81 -8.87 6.65
CA VAL A 66 5.13 -8.26 6.79
C VAL A 66 5.03 -7.13 7.81
N LEU A 67 5.85 -7.18 8.85
CA LEU A 67 5.94 -6.13 9.86
C LEU A 67 7.25 -5.36 9.68
N ASP A 68 7.16 -4.04 9.58
CA ASP A 68 8.31 -3.12 9.50
C ASP A 68 8.69 -2.58 10.89
N GLY A 69 9.88 -2.92 11.35
CA GLY A 69 10.40 -2.47 12.65
C GLY A 69 10.91 -1.02 12.67
N LEU A 70 11.20 -0.41 11.50
CA LEU A 70 11.77 0.95 11.39
C LEU A 70 10.71 2.05 11.45
N GLN A 71 9.45 1.73 11.13
CA GLN A 71 8.35 2.68 11.14
C GLN A 71 7.43 2.45 12.36
N PRO A 72 7.80 2.91 13.56
CA PRO A 72 6.92 2.83 14.71
C PRO A 72 5.74 3.78 14.53
N MET A 73 4.55 3.22 14.38
CA MET A 73 3.31 3.99 14.45
C MET A 73 2.95 4.22 15.92
N ARG A 74 2.57 5.47 16.24
CA ARG A 74 1.99 5.82 17.54
C ARG A 74 0.55 5.34 17.57
N THR A 75 0.25 4.53 18.57
CA THR A 75 -1.09 3.99 18.79
C THR A 75 -1.96 4.99 19.54
N ASP A 76 -3.28 4.79 19.46
CA ASP A 76 -4.27 5.59 20.17
C ASP A 76 -4.07 5.54 21.70
N ASN A 77 -4.21 6.69 22.36
CA ASN A 77 -4.07 6.86 23.81
C ASN A 77 -5.13 6.07 24.60
N SER A 78 -6.16 5.54 23.93
CA SER A 78 -7.24 4.75 24.53
C SER A 78 -6.84 3.34 24.98
N ARG A 79 -5.64 2.84 24.61
CA ARG A 79 -5.16 1.52 25.05
C ARG A 79 -3.86 1.61 25.87
N PRO A 80 -3.90 1.29 27.18
CA PRO A 80 -2.68 1.18 27.96
C PRO A 80 -1.86 -0.02 27.44
N TYR A 81 -0.53 0.13 27.39
CA TYR A 81 0.47 -0.92 27.04
C TYR A 81 0.79 -1.20 25.56
N ALA A 82 0.11 -0.57 24.60
CA ALA A 82 0.46 -0.67 23.18
C ALA A 82 1.02 0.67 22.69
N THR A 83 2.18 1.13 23.17
CA THR A 83 2.73 2.46 22.81
C THR A 83 3.45 2.48 21.45
N ARG A 84 3.79 1.30 20.90
CA ARG A 84 4.49 1.15 19.63
C ARG A 84 3.86 0.04 18.80
N GLN A 85 3.44 0.37 17.58
CA GLN A 85 2.98 -0.61 16.59
C GLN A 85 3.92 -0.59 15.38
N TYR A 86 4.09 -1.74 14.73
CA TYR A 86 4.82 -1.83 13.47
C TYR A 86 3.89 -1.48 12.31
N ALA A 87 4.46 -0.90 11.25
CA ALA A 87 3.73 -0.79 10.00
C ALA A 87 3.55 -2.21 9.43
N GLY A 88 2.29 -2.61 9.23
CA GLY A 88 1.92 -3.93 8.77
C GLY A 88 1.51 -3.93 7.30
N PHE A 89 2.15 -4.76 6.50
CA PHE A 89 1.78 -5.02 5.11
C PHE A 89 1.19 -6.41 4.99
N TYR A 90 0.11 -6.53 4.21
CA TYR A 90 -0.54 -7.80 3.92
C TYR A 90 -0.36 -8.12 2.44
N PHE A 91 0.46 -9.11 2.15
CA PHE A 91 0.71 -9.61 0.81
C PHE A 91 -0.14 -10.85 0.54
N THR A 92 -0.77 -10.85 -0.63
CA THR A 92 -1.53 -11.97 -1.18
C THR A 92 -0.74 -12.65 -2.29
N ASN A 93 -1.11 -13.88 -2.64
CA ASN A 93 -0.49 -14.62 -3.74
C ASN A 93 1.00 -14.93 -3.51
N ILE A 94 1.38 -15.18 -2.25
CA ILE A 94 2.73 -15.59 -1.86
C ILE A 94 2.65 -17.00 -1.29
N PRO A 95 2.71 -18.05 -2.14
CA PRO A 95 2.59 -19.45 -1.71
C PRO A 95 3.87 -19.97 -1.07
N ALA A 96 4.47 -19.20 -0.15
CA ALA A 96 5.73 -19.53 0.48
C ALA A 96 5.56 -20.67 1.50
N ASN A 97 6.42 -21.67 1.40
CA ASN A 97 6.59 -22.75 2.38
C ASN A 97 7.89 -22.60 3.18
N VAL A 98 8.92 -22.04 2.55
CA VAL A 98 10.19 -21.71 3.18
C VAL A 98 10.75 -20.43 2.56
N MET A 99 11.36 -19.59 3.37
CA MET A 99 12.12 -18.42 2.92
C MET A 99 13.59 -18.62 3.23
N PHE A 100 14.45 -18.12 2.35
CA PHE A 100 15.89 -18.16 2.52
C PHE A 100 16.54 -17.00 1.77
N GLU A 101 17.73 -16.64 2.20
CA GLU A 101 18.52 -15.58 1.60
C GLU A 101 19.71 -16.19 0.85
N ILE A 102 19.93 -15.74 -0.38
CA ILE A 102 21.17 -16.00 -1.11
C ILE A 102 21.83 -14.65 -1.33
N GLU A 103 23.04 -14.50 -0.77
CA GLU A 103 23.80 -13.25 -0.71
C GLU A 103 23.03 -12.14 0.05
N THR A 104 22.25 -11.35 -0.66
CA THR A 104 21.41 -10.26 -0.13
C THR A 104 19.97 -10.31 -0.61
N ASP A 105 19.66 -11.27 -1.48
CA ASP A 105 18.37 -11.38 -2.15
C ASP A 105 17.49 -12.39 -1.43
N LEU A 106 16.22 -12.03 -1.25
CA LEU A 106 15.24 -12.87 -0.58
C LEU A 106 14.54 -13.80 -1.60
N TYR A 107 14.56 -15.08 -1.30
CA TYR A 107 13.90 -16.12 -2.06
C TYR A 107 12.86 -16.84 -1.21
N PHE A 108 11.85 -17.39 -1.87
CA PHE A 108 10.93 -18.32 -1.24
C PHE A 108 10.66 -19.54 -2.10
N GLY A 109 10.62 -20.70 -1.45
CA GLY A 109 10.19 -21.95 -2.05
C GLY A 109 8.66 -22.05 -1.97
N SER A 110 8.02 -22.28 -3.10
CA SER A 110 6.58 -22.49 -3.17
C SER A 110 6.20 -23.93 -2.83
N THR A 111 4.98 -24.12 -2.33
CA THR A 111 4.32 -25.44 -2.20
C THR A 111 4.32 -26.24 -3.51
N ASN A 112 4.37 -25.57 -4.66
CA ASN A 112 4.43 -26.18 -5.99
C ASN A 112 5.85 -26.62 -6.43
N GLY A 113 6.85 -26.49 -5.56
CA GLY A 113 8.25 -26.86 -5.86
C GLY A 113 9.01 -25.85 -6.73
N LYS A 114 8.39 -24.70 -7.05
CA LYS A 114 9.06 -23.57 -7.72
C LYS A 114 9.77 -22.68 -6.69
N VAL A 115 10.87 -22.05 -7.10
CA VAL A 115 11.57 -21.03 -6.30
C VAL A 115 11.28 -19.67 -6.92
N TYR A 116 10.86 -18.73 -6.09
CA TYR A 116 10.59 -17.35 -6.45
C TYR A 116 11.59 -16.42 -5.77
N LYS A 117 11.82 -15.28 -6.40
CA LYS A 117 12.75 -14.24 -5.93
C LYS A 117 11.97 -12.93 -5.77
N PHE A 118 12.12 -12.26 -4.63
CA PHE A 118 11.62 -10.89 -4.49
C PHE A 118 12.51 -9.94 -5.30
N TYR A 119 11.90 -8.90 -5.88
CA TYR A 119 12.66 -7.91 -6.64
C TYR A 119 13.73 -7.25 -5.76
N SER A 120 14.89 -6.95 -6.34
CA SER A 120 16.01 -6.30 -5.65
C SER A 120 16.36 -4.92 -6.22
N ASP A 121 16.03 -4.66 -7.48
CA ASP A 121 16.26 -3.39 -8.17
C ASP A 121 14.93 -2.71 -8.50
N ASP A 122 14.71 -1.52 -7.94
CA ASP A 122 13.53 -0.69 -8.17
C ASP A 122 13.54 -0.02 -9.56
N LYS A 123 14.72 0.13 -10.18
CA LYS A 123 14.85 0.81 -11.48
C LYS A 123 14.63 -0.14 -12.66
N ASN A 124 14.62 -1.44 -12.42
CA ASN A 124 14.41 -2.42 -13.47
C ASN A 124 12.91 -2.57 -13.76
N MET A 125 12.52 -2.38 -15.02
CA MET A 125 11.12 -2.51 -15.46
C MET A 125 10.56 -3.93 -15.26
N LEU A 126 11.43 -4.95 -15.29
CA LEU A 126 11.03 -6.33 -15.07
C LEU A 126 10.67 -6.65 -13.61
N SER A 127 10.97 -5.73 -12.67
CA SER A 127 10.60 -5.87 -11.26
C SER A 127 9.10 -5.67 -11.00
N TYR A 128 8.36 -5.12 -11.98
CA TYR A 128 6.93 -4.81 -11.86
C TYR A 128 6.04 -5.84 -12.58
N ASN A 129 6.45 -7.10 -12.58
CA ASN A 129 5.66 -8.24 -13.05
C ASN A 129 5.92 -9.48 -12.18
N ASP A 130 4.94 -10.39 -12.14
CA ASP A 130 5.06 -11.71 -11.52
C ASP A 130 5.05 -12.77 -12.62
N ASP A 131 6.22 -13.31 -12.99
CA ASP A 131 6.35 -14.35 -14.04
C ASP A 131 5.70 -13.92 -15.38
N GLY A 132 5.84 -12.64 -15.74
CA GLY A 132 5.25 -12.06 -16.95
C GLY A 132 3.77 -11.65 -16.83
N ALA A 133 3.13 -11.85 -15.67
CA ALA A 133 1.80 -11.32 -15.38
C ALA A 133 1.89 -9.91 -14.76
N PRO A 134 0.96 -8.99 -15.09
CA PRO A 134 0.94 -7.65 -14.50
C PRO A 134 0.54 -7.70 -13.03
N ILE A 135 1.23 -6.90 -12.20
CA ILE A 135 0.87 -6.71 -10.80
C ILE A 135 -0.17 -5.61 -10.71
N LYS A 136 -1.37 -5.92 -10.20
CA LYS A 136 -2.44 -4.94 -10.05
C LYS A 136 -2.23 -4.08 -8.80
N ALA A 137 -1.84 -2.83 -9.01
CA ALA A 137 -1.72 -1.82 -7.96
C ALA A 137 -3.04 -1.03 -7.82
N VAL A 138 -3.57 -0.96 -6.61
CA VAL A 138 -4.78 -0.19 -6.29
C VAL A 138 -4.56 0.60 -5.00
N TRP A 139 -4.86 1.89 -5.03
CA TRP A 139 -4.92 2.74 -3.84
C TRP A 139 -6.26 3.43 -3.76
N GLU A 140 -6.90 3.39 -2.59
CA GLU A 140 -8.19 4.02 -2.32
C GLU A 140 -8.06 5.06 -1.21
N THR A 141 -8.74 6.20 -1.38
CA THR A 141 -8.90 7.16 -0.29
C THR A 141 -9.89 6.62 0.76
N ALA A 142 -9.85 7.19 1.97
CA ALA A 142 -11.00 7.13 2.86
C ALA A 142 -12.21 7.88 2.25
N ASP A 143 -13.38 7.75 2.88
CA ASP A 143 -14.56 8.54 2.49
C ASP A 143 -14.34 10.00 2.83
N ILE A 144 -14.31 10.84 1.80
CA ILE A 144 -14.01 12.27 1.93
C ILE A 144 -15.32 13.00 2.20
N SER A 145 -15.80 12.93 3.44
CA SER A 145 -17.05 13.56 3.89
C SER A 145 -16.87 14.91 4.61
N GLU A 146 -15.64 15.22 5.05
CA GLU A 146 -15.29 16.40 5.88
C GLU A 146 -16.15 16.51 7.16
N ASP A 147 -15.97 17.58 7.94
CA ASP A 147 -16.67 17.76 9.22
C ASP A 147 -18.21 17.79 9.09
N PHE A 148 -18.72 18.45 8.04
CA PHE A 148 -20.15 18.52 7.75
C PHE A 148 -20.56 17.42 6.76
N PHE A 149 -20.60 16.19 7.26
CA PHE A 149 -20.96 15.00 6.48
C PHE A 149 -22.35 15.10 5.82
N TYR A 150 -23.31 15.77 6.46
CA TYR A 150 -24.71 15.86 6.00
C TYR A 150 -24.96 16.86 4.87
N LYS A 151 -23.96 17.65 4.47
CA LYS A 151 -24.12 18.66 3.41
C LYS A 151 -23.64 18.15 2.06
N ASP A 152 -24.42 18.48 1.04
CA ASP A 152 -24.07 18.27 -0.35
C ASP A 152 -22.80 19.05 -0.75
N LYS A 153 -21.90 18.34 -1.40
CA LYS A 153 -20.65 18.86 -1.95
C LYS A 153 -20.63 18.64 -3.46
N SER A 154 -19.94 19.54 -4.14
CA SER A 154 -19.64 19.42 -5.56
C SER A 154 -18.13 19.46 -5.76
N TYR A 155 -17.54 18.29 -6.06
CA TYR A 155 -16.12 18.13 -6.35
C TYR A 155 -15.84 18.56 -7.80
N ARG A 156 -14.88 19.49 -7.95
CA ARG A 156 -14.59 20.20 -9.21
C ARG A 156 -13.23 19.85 -9.79
N PHE A 157 -12.29 19.47 -8.95
CA PHE A 157 -10.92 19.24 -9.37
C PHE A 157 -10.28 18.15 -8.52
N LEU A 158 -9.46 17.34 -9.17
CA LEU A 158 -8.59 16.37 -8.56
C LEU A 158 -7.20 16.53 -9.19
N SER A 159 -6.19 16.57 -8.34
CA SER A 159 -4.80 16.60 -8.73
C SER A 159 -4.08 15.46 -8.03
N LEU A 160 -3.38 14.64 -8.80
CA LEU A 160 -2.55 13.56 -8.29
C LEU A 160 -1.09 13.91 -8.55
N ARG A 161 -0.24 13.81 -7.53
CA ARG A 161 1.21 13.94 -7.67
C ARG A 161 1.84 12.55 -7.63
N CYS A 162 2.49 12.18 -8.71
CA CYS A 162 3.11 10.87 -8.87
C CYS A 162 4.62 10.98 -9.08
N MET A 163 5.33 9.91 -8.75
CA MET A 163 6.73 9.74 -9.14
C MET A 163 6.80 9.41 -10.64
N PRO A 164 7.68 10.08 -11.40
CA PRO A 164 7.84 9.77 -12.82
C PRO A 164 8.66 8.49 -13.00
N GLU A 165 8.19 7.61 -13.89
CA GLU A 165 8.85 6.34 -14.18
C GLU A 165 9.08 6.13 -15.67
N ILE A 166 9.89 5.14 -16.05
CA ILE A 166 10.16 4.84 -17.47
C ILE A 166 8.86 4.45 -18.18
N ALA A 167 8.05 3.61 -17.53
CA ALA A 167 6.70 3.29 -17.94
C ALA A 167 5.76 3.31 -16.73
N SER A 168 4.77 4.20 -16.77
CA SER A 168 3.74 4.31 -15.73
C SER A 168 2.43 4.81 -16.33
N SER A 169 1.32 4.33 -15.79
CA SER A 169 -0.01 4.83 -16.07
C SER A 169 -0.82 4.84 -14.78
N VAL A 170 -1.86 5.68 -14.75
CA VAL A 170 -2.82 5.69 -13.65
C VAL A 170 -4.23 5.86 -14.18
N GLN A 171 -5.11 4.96 -13.79
CA GLN A 171 -6.54 5.10 -13.97
C GLN A 171 -7.15 5.64 -12.67
N VAL A 172 -7.82 6.77 -12.77
CA VAL A 172 -8.56 7.42 -11.68
C VAL A 172 -10.02 7.03 -11.77
N GLN A 173 -10.54 6.39 -10.73
CA GLN A 173 -11.95 6.09 -10.55
C GLN A 173 -12.50 6.88 -9.34
N ALA A 174 -13.78 7.22 -9.36
CA ALA A 174 -14.49 7.70 -8.18
C ALA A 174 -15.73 6.86 -7.91
N GLN A 175 -16.03 6.69 -6.63
CA GLN A 175 -17.24 6.05 -6.17
C GLN A 175 -18.36 7.08 -6.05
N ARG A 176 -19.49 6.80 -6.69
CA ARG A 176 -20.73 7.57 -6.60
C ARG A 176 -21.85 6.64 -6.19
N GLN A 177 -22.44 6.86 -5.01
CA GLN A 177 -23.56 6.06 -4.48
C GLN A 177 -23.27 4.54 -4.54
N GLY A 178 -22.07 4.14 -4.17
CA GLY A 178 -21.63 2.74 -4.20
C GLY A 178 -21.01 2.26 -5.52
N LEU A 179 -21.25 2.94 -6.64
CA LEU A 179 -20.75 2.52 -7.97
C LEU A 179 -19.44 3.23 -8.34
N TRP A 180 -18.46 2.47 -8.81
CA TRP A 180 -17.19 3.01 -9.29
C TRP A 180 -17.28 3.44 -10.76
N GLN A 181 -16.83 4.65 -11.05
CA GLN A 181 -16.80 5.22 -12.40
C GLN A 181 -15.40 5.74 -12.72
N VAL A 182 -14.90 5.43 -13.92
CA VAL A 182 -13.63 5.96 -14.43
C VAL A 182 -13.79 7.43 -14.76
N ILE A 183 -12.95 8.28 -14.18
CA ILE A 183 -12.92 9.74 -14.41
C ILE A 183 -11.80 10.09 -15.40
N LYS A 184 -10.62 9.50 -15.23
CA LYS A 184 -9.43 9.79 -16.03
C LYS A 184 -8.59 8.54 -16.21
N GLU A 185 -7.92 8.46 -17.33
CA GLU A 185 -6.75 7.61 -17.51
C GLU A 185 -5.59 8.51 -17.94
N ASP A 186 -4.48 8.47 -17.21
CA ASP A 186 -3.28 9.22 -17.53
C ASP A 186 -2.14 8.26 -17.88
N VAL A 187 -1.68 8.35 -19.12
CA VAL A 187 -0.67 7.44 -19.70
C VAL A 187 0.56 8.21 -20.16
N SER A 188 0.53 9.55 -20.21
CA SER A 188 1.58 10.36 -20.84
C SER A 188 2.34 11.22 -19.86
N THR A 189 1.68 11.77 -18.84
CA THR A 189 2.32 12.74 -17.94
C THR A 189 3.31 12.08 -17.00
N LEU A 190 3.08 10.83 -16.60
CA LEU A 190 3.86 10.12 -15.58
C LEU A 190 5.17 9.50 -16.06
N LYS A 191 5.54 9.72 -17.33
CA LYS A 191 6.69 9.05 -17.95
C LYS A 191 7.89 9.96 -18.12
N TYR A 192 9.11 9.40 -18.13
CA TYR A 192 10.31 10.10 -18.62
C TYR A 192 11.02 9.32 -19.71
N PHE A 193 11.82 10.02 -20.52
CA PHE A 193 12.49 9.46 -21.68
C PHE A 193 13.73 8.64 -21.30
N SER A 194 13.84 7.43 -21.87
CA SER A 194 15.03 6.56 -21.78
C SER A 194 15.24 5.83 -23.11
N PHE A 195 16.47 5.88 -23.63
CA PHE A 195 16.84 5.21 -24.89
C PHE A 195 16.84 3.68 -24.78
N GLN A 196 17.11 3.13 -23.59
CA GLN A 196 17.25 1.69 -23.37
C GLN A 196 15.92 0.93 -23.52
N TYR A 197 14.79 1.58 -23.27
CA TYR A 197 13.45 0.94 -23.20
C TYR A 197 12.45 1.56 -24.18
N PHE A 198 12.94 1.99 -25.34
CA PHE A 198 12.17 2.74 -26.32
C PHE A 198 10.95 1.94 -26.83
N THR A 199 9.76 2.44 -26.53
CA THR A 199 8.48 1.90 -26.99
C THR A 199 7.66 3.02 -27.63
N PHE A 200 7.44 2.97 -28.96
CA PHE A 200 6.78 4.04 -29.72
C PHE A 200 5.38 4.41 -29.18
N SER A 201 4.60 3.43 -28.72
CA SER A 201 3.23 3.67 -28.21
C SER A 201 3.18 4.37 -26.85
N LYS A 202 4.29 4.42 -26.11
CA LYS A 202 4.39 4.99 -24.76
C LYS A 202 5.36 6.18 -24.68
N PHE A 203 5.78 6.69 -25.83
CA PHE A 203 6.84 7.67 -25.96
C PHE A 203 6.46 9.05 -25.40
N THR A 204 7.41 9.70 -24.70
CA THR A 204 7.32 11.08 -24.23
C THR A 204 8.68 11.77 -24.40
N PHE A 205 8.69 13.06 -24.74
CA PHE A 205 9.92 13.86 -24.84
C PHE A 205 10.40 14.43 -23.50
N SER A 206 9.71 14.10 -22.39
CA SER A 206 10.04 14.65 -21.08
C SER A 206 11.27 13.96 -20.47
N ASN A 207 12.33 14.71 -20.18
CA ASN A 207 13.50 14.23 -19.44
C ASN A 207 13.42 14.53 -17.93
N ASN A 208 12.29 15.06 -17.45
CA ASN A 208 12.15 15.47 -16.07
C ASN A 208 11.85 14.26 -15.16
N ARG A 209 12.73 14.01 -14.19
CA ARG A 209 12.64 12.94 -13.19
C ARG A 209 12.07 13.42 -11.84
N THR A 210 11.64 14.68 -11.72
CA THR A 210 10.97 15.19 -10.52
C THR A 210 9.48 14.88 -10.52
N GLN A 211 8.86 14.91 -9.35
CA GLN A 211 7.43 14.62 -9.14
C GLN A 211 6.54 15.35 -10.16
N LYS A 212 5.61 14.61 -10.77
CA LYS A 212 4.73 15.14 -11.83
C LYS A 212 3.28 15.20 -11.38
N LEU A 213 2.57 16.18 -11.94
CA LEU A 213 1.17 16.44 -11.62
C LEU A 213 0.27 15.86 -12.72
N ALA A 214 -0.52 14.86 -12.38
CA ALA A 214 -1.62 14.35 -13.19
C ALA A 214 -2.94 14.92 -12.65
N SER A 215 -3.41 16.02 -13.24
CA SER A 215 -4.63 16.69 -12.82
C SER A 215 -5.81 16.47 -13.76
N THR A 216 -7.03 16.48 -13.23
CA THR A 216 -8.27 16.39 -13.99
C THR A 216 -9.39 17.20 -13.36
N LYS A 217 -10.18 17.84 -14.22
CA LYS A 217 -11.46 18.43 -13.83
C LYS A 217 -12.46 17.31 -13.53
N VAL A 218 -12.92 17.27 -12.28
CA VAL A 218 -13.94 16.33 -11.82
C VAL A 218 -15.29 17.06 -11.82
N ARG A 219 -16.37 16.42 -12.25
CA ARG A 219 -17.72 17.01 -12.23
C ARG A 219 -18.68 16.13 -11.44
N LEU A 220 -18.34 15.91 -10.16
CA LEU A 220 -19.19 15.16 -9.24
C LEU A 220 -19.98 16.15 -8.39
N LYS A 221 -21.31 16.17 -8.54
CA LYS A 221 -22.20 17.14 -7.88
C LYS A 221 -23.16 16.44 -6.94
N LYS A 222 -23.54 17.15 -5.87
CA LYS A 222 -24.54 16.71 -4.88
C LYS A 222 -24.19 15.34 -4.28
N LEU A 223 -22.98 15.25 -3.76
CA LEU A 223 -22.51 14.09 -3.01
C LEU A 223 -22.18 14.52 -1.59
N ASP A 224 -22.59 13.72 -0.61
CA ASP A 224 -22.27 13.86 0.80
C ASP A 224 -20.80 13.47 1.07
N HIS A 225 -20.33 12.41 0.40
CA HIS A 225 -18.96 11.93 0.40
C HIS A 225 -18.54 11.43 -0.99
N VAL A 226 -17.22 11.32 -1.20
CA VAL A 226 -16.65 10.67 -2.39
C VAL A 226 -15.45 9.83 -1.97
N ARG A 227 -15.25 8.72 -2.67
CA ARG A 227 -14.03 7.92 -2.58
C ARG A 227 -13.34 7.92 -3.94
N PHE A 228 -12.03 8.12 -3.95
CA PHE A 228 -11.21 7.98 -5.15
C PHE A 228 -10.41 6.69 -5.11
N ARG A 229 -10.24 6.06 -6.27
CA ARG A 229 -9.40 4.89 -6.47
C ARG A 229 -8.43 5.16 -7.60
N PHE A 230 -7.15 4.92 -7.36
CA PHE A 230 -6.09 4.96 -8.36
C PHE A 230 -5.66 3.53 -8.67
N VAL A 231 -5.67 3.17 -9.95
CA VAL A 231 -5.39 1.81 -10.41
C VAL A 231 -4.30 1.83 -11.46
N ASN A 232 -3.34 0.90 -11.36
CA ASN A 232 -2.47 0.51 -12.45
C ASN A 232 -2.48 -1.03 -12.56
N ASP A 233 -2.79 -1.53 -13.76
CA ASP A 233 -2.89 -2.95 -14.07
C ASP A 233 -2.05 -3.33 -15.31
N LYS A 234 -1.08 -2.50 -15.68
CA LYS A 234 -0.27 -2.68 -16.89
C LYS A 234 1.01 -3.45 -16.59
N LEU A 235 1.41 -4.27 -17.55
CA LEU A 235 2.63 -5.06 -17.47
C LEU A 235 3.87 -4.16 -17.47
N ASN A 236 4.81 -4.42 -16.56
CA ASN A 236 6.08 -3.70 -16.42
C ASN A 236 5.90 -2.20 -16.19
N GLU A 237 4.84 -1.80 -15.50
CA GLU A 237 4.58 -0.40 -15.15
C GLU A 237 4.59 -0.19 -13.64
N ALA A 238 5.41 0.77 -13.22
CA ALA A 238 5.46 1.22 -11.84
C ALA A 238 4.40 2.28 -11.56
N LEU A 239 3.92 2.38 -10.32
CA LEU A 239 3.05 3.46 -9.87
C LEU A 239 3.47 3.94 -8.48
N GLY A 240 4.11 5.11 -8.42
CA GLY A 240 4.41 5.82 -7.18
C GLY A 240 3.47 7.00 -7.00
N ILE A 241 2.69 7.01 -5.92
CA ILE A 241 1.81 8.13 -5.54
C ILE A 241 2.43 8.85 -4.35
N ASN A 242 2.56 10.18 -4.44
CA ASN A 242 3.08 11.01 -3.36
C ASN A 242 1.96 11.71 -2.62
N ASP A 243 1.19 12.52 -3.34
CA ASP A 243 0.14 13.35 -2.77
C ASP A 243 -1.07 13.37 -3.71
N PHE A 244 -2.24 13.67 -3.15
CA PHE A 244 -3.42 14.04 -3.93
C PHE A 244 -4.05 15.30 -3.34
N ALA A 245 -4.69 16.10 -4.19
CA ALA A 245 -5.41 17.30 -3.78
C ALA A 245 -6.77 17.33 -4.48
N ILE A 246 -7.79 17.77 -3.76
CA ILE A 246 -9.17 17.84 -4.26
C ILE A 246 -9.71 19.23 -3.98
N GLU A 247 -10.41 19.79 -4.96
CA GLU A 247 -11.20 21.01 -4.76
C GLU A 247 -12.68 20.69 -4.84
N TYR A 248 -13.44 21.14 -3.85
CA TYR A 248 -14.88 21.01 -3.80
C TYR A 248 -15.54 22.31 -3.33
N THR A 249 -16.82 22.46 -3.65
CA THR A 249 -17.67 23.51 -3.10
C THR A 249 -18.81 22.90 -2.30
N GLN A 250 -19.00 23.39 -1.09
CA GLN A 250 -20.06 22.95 -0.18
C GLN A 250 -21.25 23.91 -0.23
N SER A 251 -22.48 23.38 -0.15
CA SER A 251 -23.69 24.20 -0.05
C SER A 251 -23.70 25.01 1.27
N GLY A 252 -23.93 26.32 1.18
CA GLY A 252 -24.10 27.18 2.34
C GLY A 252 -25.41 26.90 3.09
N ASN A 253 -25.45 27.22 4.39
CA ASN A 253 -26.72 27.25 5.11
C ASN A 253 -27.48 28.51 4.68
N HIS A 254 -28.63 28.35 4.04
CA HIS A 254 -29.50 29.47 3.76
C HIS A 254 -30.00 30.01 5.10
N LYS A 255 -29.56 31.20 5.50
CA LYS A 255 -30.31 32.00 6.46
C LYS A 255 -31.48 32.58 5.67
N GLY A 256 -32.69 32.17 6.02
CA GLY A 256 -33.89 32.88 5.55
C GLY A 256 -33.93 34.23 6.27
N ASP A 257 -34.09 35.29 5.48
CA ASP A 257 -34.53 36.59 5.97
C ASP A 257 -36.02 36.53 6.35
#